data_AF-A0A3E4X845-F1
#
_entry.id   AF-A0A3E4X845-F1
#
_cell.length_a   1.000
_cell.length_b   1.000
_cell.length_c   1.000
_cell.angle_alpha   90.00
_cell.angle_beta   90.00
_cell.angle_gamma   90.00
#
_symmetry.space_group_name_H-M   'P 1'
#
loop_
_entity.id
_entity.type
_entity.pdbx_description
1 polymer ?
#
loop_
_entity_poly.entity_id
_entity_poly.type
_entity_poly.pdbx_seq_one_letter_code
_entity_poly.pdbx_strand_id
1 'polypeptide(L)'
;MEKRELYDKFEELSQNLMSMLAEVEAIKANFSGILDENTALKLENDKLREHLSQVVQEETGTKMSHGKVNLEAIYDDGFHICPDFYGQRRDNNEACGFCAELLYGD
;
A
#
# COMPACT_ATOMS: atom_id res chain seq x y z
N MET A 1 6.82 -57.24 11.87
CA MET A 1 6.28 -56.44 10.74
C MET A 1 5.80 -55.09 11.22
N GLU A 2 4.82 -55.01 12.14
CA GLU A 2 4.26 -53.72 12.62
C GLU A 2 5.28 -52.70 13.12
N LYS A 3 6.28 -53.12 13.91
CA LYS A 3 7.32 -52.19 14.39
C LYS A 3 8.11 -51.55 13.23
N ARG A 4 8.39 -52.31 12.17
CA ARG A 4 9.14 -51.82 11.00
C ARG A 4 8.33 -50.81 10.21
N GLU A 5 7.05 -51.11 10.00
CA GLU A 5 6.12 -50.21 9.31
C GLU A 5 5.92 -48.88 10.06
N LEU A 6 5.91 -48.90 11.40
CA LEU A 6 5.90 -47.68 12.21
C LEU A 6 7.18 -46.85 12.05
N TYR A 7 8.36 -47.50 11.98
CA TYR A 7 9.60 -46.80 11.69
C TYR A 7 9.61 -46.19 10.29
N ASP A 8 9.10 -46.91 9.29
CA ASP A 8 9.03 -46.41 7.90
C ASP A 8 8.10 -45.19 7.80
N LYS A 9 6.95 -45.20 8.48
CA LYS A 9 6.04 -44.04 8.57
C LYS A 9 6.66 -42.85 9.32
N PHE A 10 7.47 -43.12 10.34
CA PHE A 10 8.17 -42.07 11.08
C PHE A 10 9.24 -41.41 10.19
N GLU A 11 9.96 -42.20 9.41
CA GLU A 11 10.96 -41.72 8.46
C GLU A 11 10.30 -40.88 7.34
N GLU A 12 9.18 -41.34 6.80
CA GLU A 12 8.39 -40.58 5.82
C GLU A 12 7.91 -39.24 6.38
N LEU A 13 7.39 -39.23 7.62
CA LEU A 13 6.98 -37.99 8.28
C LEU A 13 8.17 -37.04 8.49
N SER A 14 9.33 -37.57 8.89
CA SER A 14 10.56 -36.81 9.06
C SER A 14 10.99 -36.13 7.75
N GLN A 15 10.97 -36.88 6.64
CA GLN A 15 11.30 -36.35 5.32
C GLN A 15 10.30 -35.28 4.85
N ASN A 16 9.01 -35.50 5.08
CA ASN A 16 7.98 -34.51 4.75
C ASN A 16 8.16 -33.21 5.56
N LEU A 17 8.50 -33.31 6.85
CA LEU A 17 8.80 -32.14 7.68
C LEU A 17 10.04 -31.38 7.18
N MET A 18 11.09 -32.10 6.75
CA MET A 18 12.27 -31.47 6.16
C MET A 18 11.95 -30.75 4.84
N SER A 19 11.13 -31.36 3.98
CA SER A 19 10.69 -30.72 2.73
C SER A 19 9.87 -29.46 3.02
N MET A 20 8.93 -29.55 3.98
CA MET A 20 8.10 -28.41 4.37
C MET A 20 8.94 -27.27 4.95
N LEU A 21 9.98 -27.57 5.73
CA LEU A 21 10.89 -26.56 6.24
C LEU A 21 11.63 -25.85 5.09
N ALA A 22 12.14 -26.60 4.11
CA ALA A 22 12.81 -26.03 2.95
C ALA A 22 11.86 -25.13 2.12
N GLU A 23 10.60 -25.52 1.97
CA GLU A 23 9.58 -24.69 1.31
C GLU A 23 9.33 -23.38 2.07
N VAL A 24 9.23 -23.43 3.40
CA VAL A 24 9.07 -22.23 4.23
C VAL A 24 10.28 -21.30 4.10
N GLU A 25 11.50 -21.84 4.06
CA GLU A 25 12.71 -21.04 3.83
C GLU A 25 12.71 -20.37 2.46
N ALA A 26 12.29 -21.09 1.40
CA ALA A 26 12.17 -20.54 0.06
C ALA A 26 11.11 -19.42 -0.01
N ILE A 27 9.95 -19.61 0.63
CA ILE A 27 8.90 -18.58 0.73
C ILE A 27 9.43 -17.34 1.44
N LYS A 28 10.15 -17.51 2.56
CA LYS A 28 10.75 -16.40 3.30
C LYS A 28 11.72 -15.60 2.41
N ALA A 29 12.56 -16.27 1.64
CA ALA A 29 13.49 -15.63 0.72
C ALA A 29 12.76 -14.82 -0.35
N ASN A 30 11.75 -15.42 -0.99
CA ASN A 30 10.93 -14.74 -2.00
C ASN A 30 10.19 -13.53 -1.41
N PHE A 31 9.62 -13.67 -0.21
CA PHE A 31 8.91 -12.59 0.46
C PHE A 31 9.82 -11.40 0.79
N SER A 32 11.06 -11.67 1.22
CA SER A 32 12.06 -10.61 1.43
C SER A 32 12.33 -9.84 0.13
N GLY A 33 12.53 -10.55 -0.99
CA GLY A 33 12.75 -9.90 -2.28
C GLY A 33 11.56 -9.02 -2.71
N ILE A 34 10.33 -9.49 -2.51
CA ILE A 34 9.12 -8.72 -2.80
C ILE A 34 9.03 -7.46 -1.92
N LEU A 35 9.41 -7.54 -0.64
CA LEU A 35 9.42 -6.37 0.24
C LEU A 35 10.44 -5.32 -0.20
N ASP A 36 11.63 -5.75 -0.61
CA ASP A 36 12.68 -4.86 -1.09
C ASP A 36 12.24 -4.16 -2.39
N GLU A 37 11.67 -4.90 -3.34
CA GLU A 37 11.12 -4.34 -4.59
C GLU A 37 9.96 -3.39 -4.31
N ASN A 38 9.04 -3.75 -3.41
CA ASN A 38 7.93 -2.87 -3.03
C ASN A 38 8.41 -1.55 -2.41
N THR A 39 9.45 -1.61 -1.59
CA THR A 39 10.05 -0.42 -0.97
C THR A 39 10.72 0.46 -2.02
N ALA A 40 11.45 -0.13 -2.96
CA ALA A 40 12.06 0.59 -4.08
C ALA A 40 11.00 1.28 -4.95
N LEU A 41 9.94 0.55 -5.31
CA LEU A 41 8.83 1.08 -6.12
C LEU A 41 8.07 2.21 -5.41
N LYS A 42 7.86 2.12 -4.09
CA LYS A 42 7.24 3.21 -3.32
C LYS A 42 8.09 4.47 -3.36
N LEU A 43 9.39 4.34 -3.15
CA LEU A 43 10.32 5.48 -3.20
C LEU A 43 10.37 6.11 -4.59
N GLU A 44 10.37 5.29 -5.64
CA GLU A 44 10.29 5.79 -7.02
C GLU A 44 8.96 6.50 -7.30
N ASN A 45 7.84 5.94 -6.84
CA ASN A 45 6.52 6.56 -7.00
C ASN A 45 6.45 7.92 -6.31
N ASP A 46 6.96 8.01 -5.08
CA ASP A 46 7.01 9.26 -4.31
C ASP A 46 7.84 10.32 -5.05
N LYS A 47 9.00 9.94 -5.58
CA LYS A 47 9.85 10.85 -6.35
C LYS A 47 9.21 11.30 -7.67
N LEU A 48 8.52 10.40 -8.36
CA LEU A 48 7.79 10.73 -9.58
C LEU A 48 6.65 11.70 -9.30
N ARG A 49 5.92 11.52 -8.20
CA ARG A 49 4.88 12.47 -7.75
C ARG A 49 5.47 13.84 -7.43
N GLU A 50 6.60 13.88 -6.74
CA GLU A 50 7.31 15.13 -6.45
C GLU A 50 7.71 15.85 -7.75
N HIS A 51 8.36 15.15 -8.68
CA HIS A 51 8.74 15.72 -9.97
C HIS A 51 7.52 16.21 -10.77
N LEU A 52 6.44 15.44 -10.80
CA LEU A 52 5.21 15.84 -11.48
C LEU A 52 4.62 17.12 -10.86
N SER A 53 4.62 17.23 -9.53
CA SER A 53 4.15 18.43 -8.83
C SER A 53 4.98 19.68 -9.19
N GLN A 54 6.30 19.52 -9.37
CA GLN A 54 7.20 20.61 -9.75
C GLN A 54 6.92 21.06 -11.19
N VAL A 55 6.81 20.12 -12.13
CA VAL A 55 6.48 20.41 -13.53
C VAL A 55 5.11 21.10 -13.65
N VAL A 56 4.09 20.62 -12.93
CA VAL A 56 2.76 21.25 -12.93
C VAL A 56 2.81 22.67 -12.37
N GLN A 57 3.62 22.95 -11.34
CA GLN A 57 3.81 24.32 -10.83
C GLN A 57 4.50 25.24 -11.84
N GLU A 58 5.46 24.72 -12.60
CA GLU A 58 6.17 25.48 -13.64
C GLU A 58 5.29 25.78 -14.86
N GLU A 59 4.47 24.82 -15.29
CA GLU A 59 3.61 24.97 -16.48
C GLU A 59 2.35 25.82 -16.23
N THR A 60 1.77 25.76 -15.03
CA THR A 60 0.51 26.47 -14.73
C THR A 60 0.71 27.87 -14.16
N GLY A 61 1.95 28.28 -13.85
CA GLY A 61 2.28 29.58 -13.20
C GLY A 61 1.59 29.80 -11.85
N THR A 62 0.82 28.81 -11.38
CA THR A 62 -0.02 28.87 -10.21
C THR A 62 0.68 28.03 -9.16
N LYS A 63 1.25 28.69 -8.15
CA LYS A 63 1.67 28.00 -6.92
C LYS A 63 0.41 27.41 -6.28
N MET A 64 0.01 26.20 -6.68
CA MET A 64 -0.90 25.40 -5.87
C MET A 64 -0.19 25.20 -4.53
N SER A 65 -0.61 25.98 -3.55
CA SER A 65 -0.13 25.92 -2.17
C SER A 65 -0.11 24.46 -1.76
N HIS A 66 1.01 23.97 -1.21
CA HIS A 66 1.14 22.60 -0.68
C HIS A 66 -0.05 22.15 0.17
N GLY A 67 -0.78 23.10 0.78
CA GLY A 67 -2.05 22.84 1.47
C GLY A 67 -3.15 22.26 0.60
N LYS A 68 -3.32 22.68 -0.66
CA LYS A 68 -4.37 22.18 -1.57
C LYS A 68 -4.13 20.72 -1.97
N VAL A 69 -2.89 20.37 -2.29
CA VAL A 69 -2.47 19.00 -2.59
C VAL A 69 -2.69 18.07 -1.39
N ASN A 70 -2.35 18.53 -0.18
CA ASN A 70 -2.57 17.75 1.04
C ASN A 70 -4.07 17.54 1.34
N LEU A 71 -4.91 18.55 1.08
CA LEU A 71 -6.36 18.42 1.25
C LEU A 71 -6.97 17.45 0.23
N GLU A 72 -6.48 17.45 -1.01
CA GLU A 72 -6.90 16.50 -2.04
C GLU A 72 -6.57 15.05 -1.64
N ALA A 73 -5.36 14.80 -1.12
CA ALA A 73 -4.97 13.48 -0.62
C ALA A 73 -5.87 12.97 0.52
N ILE A 74 -6.18 13.82 1.51
CA ILE A 74 -7.09 13.47 2.62
C ILE A 74 -8.50 13.16 2.09
N TYR A 75 -8.95 13.90 1.08
CA TYR A 75 -10.23 13.66 0.42
C TYR A 75 -10.25 12.32 -0.33
N ASP A 76 -9.18 11.98 -1.05
CA ASP A 76 -9.06 10.72 -1.79
C ASP A 76 -9.00 9.50 -0.86
N ASP A 77 -8.39 9.64 0.32
CA ASP A 77 -8.37 8.62 1.38
C ASP A 77 -9.76 8.35 2.01
N GLY A 78 -10.79 9.08 1.56
CA GLY A 78 -12.17 8.88 1.97
C GLY A 78 -12.57 9.70 3.19
N PHE A 79 -11.84 10.77 3.51
CA PHE A 79 -12.18 11.66 4.61
C PHE A 79 -12.77 12.99 4.12
N HIS A 80 -13.58 13.61 4.97
CA HIS A 80 -14.07 14.97 4.73
C HIS A 80 -12.99 15.99 5.04
N ILE A 81 -12.88 17.02 4.18
CA ILE A 81 -12.02 18.20 4.36
C ILE A 81 -12.81 19.49 4.57
N CYS A 82 -14.14 19.43 4.51
CA CYS A 82 -14.99 20.57 4.79
C CYS A 82 -15.05 20.86 6.31
N PRO A 83 -15.31 22.11 6.72
CA PRO A 83 -15.37 22.49 8.13
C PRO A 83 -16.37 21.67 8.97
N ASP A 84 -17.48 21.25 8.36
CA ASP A 84 -18.58 20.59 9.07
C ASP A 84 -18.23 19.16 9.52
N PHE A 85 -17.40 18.46 8.74
CA PHE A 85 -17.12 17.03 8.94
C PHE A 85 -15.62 16.70 8.93
N TYR A 86 -14.74 17.71 9.07
CA TYR A 86 -13.29 17.54 8.90
C TYR A 86 -12.73 16.30 9.63
N GLY A 87 -12.07 15.42 8.88
CA GLY A 87 -11.43 14.20 9.38
C GLY A 87 -12.38 13.03 9.66
N GLN A 88 -13.70 13.16 9.42
CA GLN A 88 -14.63 12.03 9.45
C GLN A 88 -14.57 11.26 8.12
N ARG A 89 -14.81 9.94 8.17
CA ARG A 89 -14.92 9.12 6.95
C ARG A 89 -16.21 9.45 6.21
N ARG A 90 -16.15 9.51 4.89
CA ARG A 90 -17.32 9.62 4.01
C ARG A 90 -18.07 8.31 4.00
N ASP A 91 -19.38 8.36 4.21
CA ASP A 91 -20.24 7.19 4.12
C ASP A 91 -20.26 6.67 2.68
N ASN A 92 -19.99 5.37 2.51
CA ASN A 92 -19.97 4.67 1.21
C ASN A 92 -19.09 5.34 0.13
N ASN A 93 -18.09 6.13 0.51
CA ASN A 93 -17.25 6.88 -0.42
C ASN A 93 -18.01 7.88 -1.31
N GLU A 94 -19.20 8.33 -0.90
CA GLU A 94 -19.98 9.32 -1.64
C GLU A 94 -19.26 10.68 -1.73
N ALA A 95 -19.38 11.34 -2.88
CA ALA A 95 -18.75 12.63 -3.11
C ALA A 95 -19.46 13.74 -2.30
N CYS A 96 -18.75 14.35 -1.36
CA CYS A 96 -19.25 15.50 -0.61
C CYS A 96 -19.14 16.79 -1.44
N GLY A 97 -20.27 17.45 -1.71
CA GLY A 97 -20.34 18.67 -2.51
C GLY A 97 -19.49 19.82 -1.97
N PHE A 98 -19.49 20.04 -0.64
CA PHE A 98 -18.68 21.09 -0.01
C PHE A 98 -17.18 20.83 -0.11
N CYS A 99 -16.75 19.57 -0.02
CA CYS A 99 -15.34 19.22 -0.22
C CYS A 99 -14.93 19.42 -1.69
N ALA A 100 -15.83 19.12 -2.64
CA ALA A 100 -15.59 19.35 -4.05
C ALA A 100 -15.50 20.86 -4.38
N GLU A 101 -16.37 21.68 -3.78
CA GLU A 101 -16.31 23.14 -3.91
C GLU A 101 -15.01 23.71 -3.32
N LEU A 102 -14.53 23.18 -2.19
CA LEU A 102 -13.26 23.61 -1.60
C LEU A 102 -12.04 23.26 -2.48
N LEU A 103 -12.07 22.14 -3.19
CA LEU A 103 -10.98 21.68 -4.05
C LEU A 103 -11.02 22.27 -5.46
N TYR A 104 -12.21 22.42 -6.03
CA TYR A 104 -12.40 22.71 -7.45
C TYR A 104 -13.25 23.95 -7.71
N GLY A 105 -13.76 24.61 -6.67
CA GLY A 105 -14.36 25.94 -6.77
C GLY A 105 -13.28 26.99 -7.06
N ASP A 106 -13.63 27.94 -7.92
CA ASP A 106 -12.80 29.09 -8.29
C ASP A 106 -12.73 30.14 -7.16
#